data_AF-A0A657B1Y8-F1
#
_entry.id   AF-A0A657B1Y8-F1
#
_cell.length_a   1.000
_cell.length_b   1.000
_cell.length_c   1.000
_cell.angle_alpha   90.00
_cell.angle_beta   90.00
_cell.angle_gamma   90.00
#
_symmetry.space_group_name_H-M   'P 1'
#
loop_
_entity.id
_entity.type
_entity.pdbx_description
1 polymer ?
#
loop_
_entity_poly.entity_id
_entity_poly.type
_entity_poly.pdbx_seq_one_letter_code
_entity_poly.pdbx_strand_id
1 'polypeptide(L)'
;MPELQNANRRAAAERVREGIRNHENAFKAVSSSIYDRNTVVEAQLVPFGAQIFDASVNLQSSVFDSLLNEGAMASASIKDTQLRNQIIVIASIVLGLTVSLWIAKTVLGKVRRMNALVDDLAKGEGDLTARLPEDSRDEIGAMSKSMNEFIRGLQDTFFAIG
;
A
#
# COMPACT_ATOMS: atom_id res chain seq x y z
N MET A 1 -71.18 1.59 82.38
CA MET A 1 -69.78 1.79 81.94
C MET A 1 -69.03 0.52 81.45
N PRO A 2 -69.47 -0.75 81.63
CA PRO A 2 -68.74 -1.92 81.10
C PRO A 2 -68.93 -2.21 79.59
N GLU A 3 -70.03 -1.79 78.98
CA GLU A 3 -70.31 -2.05 77.55
C GLU A 3 -69.39 -1.29 76.58
N LEU A 4 -68.99 -0.07 76.93
CA LEU A 4 -68.06 0.75 76.12
C LEU A 4 -66.66 0.12 76.02
N GLN A 5 -66.26 -0.70 77.00
CA GLN A 5 -64.96 -1.37 77.03
C GLN A 5 -64.93 -2.61 76.09
N ASN A 6 -66.08 -3.24 75.84
CA ASN A 6 -66.22 -4.39 74.93
C ASN A 6 -66.20 -3.95 73.46
N ALA A 7 -66.88 -2.84 73.13
CA ALA A 7 -66.88 -2.27 71.78
C ALA A 7 -65.47 -1.83 71.33
N ASN A 8 -64.72 -1.15 72.20
CA ASN A 8 -63.36 -0.71 71.89
C ASN A 8 -62.38 -1.88 71.71
N ARG A 9 -62.53 -2.97 72.48
CA ARG A 9 -61.72 -4.19 72.31
C ARG A 9 -62.01 -4.92 71.01
N ARG A 10 -63.27 -4.98 70.58
CA ARG A 10 -63.67 -5.54 69.28
C ARG A 10 -63.12 -4.74 68.11
N ALA A 11 -63.23 -3.41 68.17
CA ALA A 11 -62.67 -2.53 67.15
C ALA A 11 -61.13 -2.65 67.07
N ALA A 12 -60.44 -2.76 68.20
CA ALA A 12 -58.99 -3.02 68.21
C ALA A 12 -58.64 -4.39 67.61
N ALA A 13 -59.40 -5.44 67.93
CA ALA A 13 -59.20 -6.77 67.37
C ALA A 13 -59.46 -6.82 65.85
N GLU A 14 -60.45 -6.08 65.35
CA GLU A 14 -60.71 -5.94 63.91
C GLU A 14 -59.58 -5.21 63.18
N ARG A 15 -59.07 -4.11 63.74
CA ARG A 15 -57.90 -3.40 63.17
C ARG A 15 -56.67 -4.28 63.10
N VAL A 16 -56.41 -5.10 64.12
CA VAL A 16 -55.29 -6.05 64.10
C VAL A 16 -55.50 -7.12 63.03
N ARG A 17 -56.72 -7.68 62.89
CA ARG A 17 -57.04 -8.64 61.82
C ARG A 17 -56.93 -8.05 60.42
N GLU A 18 -57.32 -6.79 60.26
CA GLU A 18 -57.16 -6.07 59.00
C GLU A 18 -55.68 -5.80 58.69
N GLY A 19 -54.90 -5.34 59.67
CA GLY A 19 -53.46 -5.15 59.52
C GLY A 19 -52.73 -6.44 59.14
N ILE A 20 -53.08 -7.57 59.76
CA ILE A 20 -52.51 -8.89 59.43
C ILE A 20 -52.85 -9.28 57.99
N ARG A 21 -54.12 -9.13 57.56
CA ARG A 21 -54.53 -9.42 56.17
C ARG A 21 -53.82 -8.52 55.16
N ASN A 22 -53.69 -7.24 55.47
CA ASN A 22 -52.97 -6.29 54.61
C ASN A 22 -51.50 -6.67 54.48
N HIS A 23 -50.84 -7.06 55.57
CA HIS A 23 -49.47 -7.57 55.52
C HIS A 23 -49.35 -8.89 54.77
N GLU A 24 -50.29 -9.82 54.93
CA GLU A 24 -50.31 -11.09 54.21
C GLU A 24 -50.45 -10.87 52.69
N ASN A 25 -51.36 -9.99 52.28
CA ASN A 25 -51.56 -9.64 50.88
C ASN A 25 -50.34 -8.92 50.29
N ALA A 26 -49.76 -7.98 51.04
CA ALA A 26 -48.54 -7.29 50.63
C ALA A 26 -47.36 -8.28 50.50
N PHE A 27 -47.21 -9.21 51.45
CA PHE A 27 -46.17 -10.23 51.41
C PHE A 27 -46.34 -11.18 50.21
N LYS A 28 -47.57 -11.65 49.96
CA LYS A 28 -47.90 -12.49 48.79
C LYS A 28 -47.62 -11.77 47.48
N ALA A 29 -47.99 -10.49 47.37
CA ALA A 29 -47.73 -9.68 46.18
C ALA A 29 -46.22 -9.55 45.90
N VAL A 30 -45.41 -9.28 46.93
CA VAL A 30 -43.95 -9.20 46.81
C VAL A 30 -43.37 -10.56 46.41
N SER A 31 -43.78 -11.64 47.07
CA SER A 31 -43.30 -12.99 46.75
C SER A 31 -43.63 -13.37 45.31
N SER A 32 -44.86 -13.13 44.85
CA SER A 32 -45.26 -13.40 43.46
C SER A 32 -44.39 -12.61 42.49
N SER A 33 -44.18 -11.32 42.75
CA SER A 33 -43.33 -10.46 41.92
C SER A 33 -41.88 -10.97 41.84
N ILE A 34 -41.35 -11.55 42.91
CA ILE A 34 -40.02 -12.19 42.91
C ILE A 34 -40.00 -13.43 42.02
N TYR A 35 -41.02 -14.30 42.11
CA TYR A 35 -41.12 -15.50 41.25
C TYR A 35 -41.26 -15.12 39.77
N ASP A 36 -42.11 -14.15 39.46
CA ASP A 36 -42.31 -13.66 38.10
C ASP A 36 -41.00 -13.07 37.54
N ARG A 37 -40.31 -12.25 38.35
CA ARG A 37 -39.01 -11.69 37.98
C ARG A 37 -37.97 -12.78 37.73
N ASN A 38 -37.82 -13.74 38.64
CA ASN A 38 -36.84 -14.83 38.49
C ASN A 38 -37.13 -15.66 37.23
N THR A 39 -38.41 -15.92 36.94
CA THR A 39 -38.81 -16.62 35.71
C THR A 39 -38.38 -15.85 34.47
N VAL A 40 -38.52 -14.52 34.44
CA VAL A 40 -38.04 -13.70 33.31
C VAL A 40 -36.51 -13.72 33.22
N VAL A 41 -35.80 -13.67 34.34
CA VAL A 41 -34.33 -13.76 34.35
C VAL A 41 -33.87 -15.09 33.77
N GLU A 42 -34.43 -16.20 34.23
CA GLU A 42 -34.00 -17.54 33.84
C GLU A 42 -34.48 -17.94 32.44
N ALA A 43 -35.74 -17.66 32.11
CA ALA A 43 -36.33 -18.10 30.84
C ALA A 43 -35.97 -17.19 29.66
N GLN A 44 -35.61 -15.93 29.90
CA GLN A 44 -35.36 -14.96 28.83
C GLN A 44 -33.97 -14.33 28.90
N LEU A 45 -33.60 -13.71 30.03
CA LEU A 45 -32.37 -12.92 30.10
C LEU A 45 -31.10 -13.79 30.04
N VAL A 46 -31.09 -14.94 30.71
CA VAL A 46 -29.92 -15.86 30.67
C VAL A 46 -29.68 -16.41 29.26
N PRO A 47 -30.69 -16.98 28.55
CA PRO A 47 -30.52 -17.42 27.16
C PRO A 47 -30.15 -16.27 26.22
N PHE A 48 -30.72 -15.08 26.40
CA PHE A 48 -30.40 -13.91 25.58
C PHE A 48 -28.95 -13.46 25.80
N GLY A 49 -28.46 -13.49 27.04
CA GLY A 49 -27.05 -13.23 27.36
C GLY A 49 -26.11 -14.21 26.67
N ALA A 50 -26.46 -15.50 26.66
CA ALA A 50 -25.69 -16.53 25.94
C ALA A 50 -25.68 -16.28 24.43
N GLN A 51 -26.82 -15.93 23.83
CA GLN A 51 -26.90 -15.61 22.40
C GLN A 51 -26.06 -14.39 22.03
N ILE A 52 -26.08 -13.32 22.84
CA ILE A 52 -25.24 -12.14 22.62
C ILE A 52 -23.77 -12.51 22.70
N PHE A 53 -23.38 -13.33 23.68
CA PHE A 53 -22.01 -13.79 23.83
C PHE A 53 -21.57 -14.59 22.59
N ASP A 54 -22.35 -15.59 22.18
CA ASP A 54 -22.04 -16.41 21.00
C ASP A 54 -21.97 -15.57 19.73
N ALA A 55 -22.92 -14.64 19.53
CA ALA A 55 -22.91 -13.74 18.39
C ALA A 55 -21.67 -12.82 18.39
N SER A 56 -21.25 -12.33 19.56
CA SER A 56 -20.06 -11.48 19.69
C SER A 56 -18.78 -12.26 19.39
N VAL A 57 -18.66 -13.47 19.92
CA VAL A 57 -17.51 -14.36 19.69
C VAL A 57 -17.42 -14.76 18.21
N ASN A 58 -18.54 -15.13 17.59
CA ASN A 58 -18.58 -15.49 16.17
C ASN A 58 -18.22 -14.30 15.27
N LEU A 59 -18.74 -13.11 15.57
CA LEU A 59 -18.40 -11.90 14.83
C LEU A 59 -16.90 -11.59 14.98
N GLN A 60 -16.37 -11.62 16.20
CA GLN A 60 -14.95 -11.40 16.45
C GLN A 60 -14.07 -12.40 15.66
N SER A 61 -14.42 -13.68 15.67
CA SER A 61 -13.69 -14.72 14.92
C SER A 61 -13.71 -14.42 13.42
N SER A 62 -14.89 -14.15 12.85
CA SER A 62 -15.05 -13.86 11.42
C SER A 62 -14.27 -12.62 10.96
N VAL A 63 -14.26 -11.57 11.79
CA VAL A 63 -13.48 -10.35 11.54
C VAL A 63 -11.99 -10.65 11.60
N PHE A 64 -11.54 -11.41 12.60
CA PHE A 64 -10.14 -11.81 12.73
C PHE A 64 -9.67 -12.66 11.54
N ASP A 65 -10.46 -13.65 11.12
CA ASP A 65 -10.16 -14.49 9.96
C ASP A 65 -10.11 -13.67 8.66
N SER A 66 -11.04 -12.73 8.49
CA SER A 66 -11.04 -11.82 7.34
C SER A 66 -9.79 -10.94 7.33
N LEU A 67 -9.38 -10.39 8.48
CA LEU A 67 -8.15 -9.60 8.62
C LEU A 67 -6.88 -10.42 8.30
N LEU A 68 -6.82 -11.68 8.74
CA LEU A 68 -5.70 -12.56 8.44
C LEU A 68 -5.61 -12.88 6.94
N ASN A 69 -6.75 -13.20 6.32
CA ASN A 69 -6.81 -13.54 4.89
C ASN A 69 -6.50 -12.33 4.00
N GLU A 70 -7.10 -11.17 4.29
CA GLU A 70 -6.83 -9.92 3.58
C GLU A 70 -5.38 -9.46 3.77
N GLY A 71 -4.83 -9.57 4.99
CA GLY A 71 -3.44 -9.24 5.28
C GLY A 71 -2.44 -10.14 4.55
N ALA A 72 -2.75 -11.44 4.45
CA ALA A 72 -1.95 -12.40 3.70
C ALA A 72 -1.95 -12.09 2.19
N MET A 73 -3.13 -11.80 1.61
CA MET A 73 -3.26 -11.41 0.20
C MET A 73 -2.58 -10.08 -0.10
N ALA A 74 -2.72 -9.09 0.79
CA ALA A 74 -2.02 -7.80 0.67
C ALA A 74 -0.50 -8.01 0.66
N SER A 75 0.02 -8.83 1.57
CA SER A 75 1.45 -9.16 1.63
C SER A 75 1.95 -9.92 0.40
N ALA A 76 1.13 -10.82 -0.16
CA ALA A 76 1.47 -11.54 -1.39
C ALA A 76 1.51 -10.60 -2.61
N SER A 77 0.52 -9.71 -2.75
CA SER A 77 0.48 -8.69 -3.82
C SER A 77 1.67 -7.72 -3.74
N ILE A 78 2.10 -7.37 -2.52
CA ILE A 78 3.30 -6.56 -2.29
C ILE A 78 4.56 -7.29 -2.78
N LYS A 79 4.70 -8.60 -2.51
CA LYS A 79 5.87 -9.38 -2.94
C LYS A 79 5.97 -9.50 -4.47
N ASP A 80 4.86 -9.78 -5.15
CA ASP A 80 4.86 -9.91 -6.62
C ASP A 80 5.14 -8.57 -7.30
N THR A 81 4.58 -7.48 -6.76
CA THR A 81 4.84 -6.12 -7.27
C THR A 81 6.30 -5.72 -7.03
N GLN A 82 6.89 -6.12 -5.90
CA GLN A 82 8.29 -5.84 -5.57
C GLN A 82 9.26 -6.49 -6.57
N LEU A 83 9.05 -7.77 -6.92
CA LEU A 83 9.90 -8.47 -7.89
C LEU A 83 9.81 -7.85 -9.29
N ARG A 84 8.60 -7.49 -9.73
CA ARG A 84 8.41 -6.82 -11.03
C ARG A 84 9.16 -5.48 -11.09
N ASN A 85 9.08 -4.69 -10.01
CA ASN A 85 9.79 -3.41 -9.95
C ASN A 85 11.32 -3.59 -9.97
N GLN A 86 11.84 -4.58 -9.25
CA GLN A 86 13.28 -4.89 -9.26
C GLN A 86 13.77 -5.29 -10.66
N ILE A 87 13.01 -6.11 -11.39
CA ILE A 87 13.34 -6.49 -12.78
C ILE A 87 13.38 -5.26 -13.68
N ILE A 88 12.39 -4.35 -13.57
CA ILE A 88 12.35 -3.12 -14.36
C ILE A 88 13.58 -2.25 -14.07
N VAL A 89 13.92 -2.04 -12.79
CA VAL A 89 15.09 -1.23 -12.40
C VAL A 89 16.38 -1.84 -12.97
N ILE A 90 16.59 -3.15 -12.83
CA ILE A 90 17.77 -3.83 -13.35
C ILE A 90 17.81 -3.72 -14.89
N ALA A 91 16.70 -3.96 -15.57
CA ALA A 91 16.61 -3.83 -17.02
C ALA A 91 16.92 -2.41 -17.50
N SER A 92 16.41 -1.38 -16.81
CA SER A 92 16.70 0.03 -17.10
C SER A 92 18.18 0.37 -16.93
N ILE A 93 18.84 -0.16 -15.88
CA ILE A 93 20.28 0.04 -15.68
C ILE A 93 21.08 -0.62 -16.81
N VAL A 94 20.77 -1.87 -17.14
CA VAL A 94 21.46 -2.61 -18.21
C VAL A 94 21.27 -1.91 -19.56
N LEU A 95 20.05 -1.46 -19.86
CA LEU A 95 19.76 -0.74 -21.10
C LEU A 95 20.49 0.60 -21.15
N GLY A 96 20.48 1.37 -20.05
CA GLY A 96 21.20 2.64 -19.95
C GLY A 96 22.71 2.47 -20.16
N LEU A 97 23.32 1.46 -19.53
CA LEU A 97 24.74 1.14 -19.72
C LEU A 97 25.03 0.71 -21.15
N THR A 98 24.18 -0.14 -21.74
CA THR A 98 24.34 -0.65 -23.11
C THR A 98 24.30 0.50 -24.11
N VAL A 99 23.30 1.38 -24.01
CA VAL A 99 23.15 2.55 -24.90
C VAL A 99 24.32 3.52 -24.71
N SER A 100 24.71 3.80 -23.47
CA SER A 100 25.86 4.68 -23.18
C SER A 100 27.16 4.16 -23.78
N LEU A 101 27.46 2.87 -23.59
CA LEU A 101 28.66 2.23 -24.17
C LEU A 101 28.61 2.18 -25.70
N TRP A 102 27.42 1.99 -26.28
CA TRP A 102 27.22 1.99 -27.73
C TRP A 102 27.53 3.37 -28.31
N ILE A 103 26.95 4.44 -27.76
CA ILE A 103 27.22 5.83 -28.18
C ILE A 103 28.70 6.19 -28.01
N ALA A 104 29.30 5.83 -26.88
CA ALA A 104 30.72 6.08 -26.62
C ALA A 104 31.63 5.41 -27.66
N LYS A 105 31.26 4.23 -28.18
CA LYS A 105 32.03 3.54 -29.22
C LYS A 105 31.79 4.11 -30.61
N THR A 106 30.54 4.40 -30.97
CA THR A 106 30.18 4.79 -32.33
C THR A 106 30.44 6.25 -32.61
N VAL A 107 30.05 7.15 -31.71
CA VAL A 107 30.15 8.60 -31.93
C VAL A 107 31.50 9.13 -31.46
N LEU A 108 31.84 8.93 -30.19
CA LEU A 108 33.06 9.49 -29.61
C LEU A 108 34.32 8.93 -30.29
N GLY A 109 34.28 7.68 -30.75
CA GLY A 109 35.35 7.08 -31.55
C GLY A 109 35.62 7.83 -32.86
N LYS A 110 34.56 8.18 -33.62
CA LYS A 110 34.68 8.94 -34.87
C LYS A 110 35.17 10.37 -34.62
N VAL A 111 34.63 11.03 -33.60
CA VAL A 111 35.05 12.38 -33.19
C VAL A 111 36.53 12.41 -32.81
N ARG A 112 37.02 11.43 -32.02
CA ARG A 112 38.43 11.35 -31.65
C ARG A 112 39.36 11.16 -32.85
N ARG A 113 38.96 10.35 -33.84
CA ARG A 113 39.73 10.15 -35.07
C ARG A 113 39.83 11.43 -35.90
N MET A 114 38.71 12.13 -36.05
CA MET A 114 38.71 13.42 -36.74
C MET A 114 39.58 14.44 -36.01
N ASN A 115 39.50 14.50 -34.67
CA ASN A 115 40.33 15.41 -33.88
C ASN A 115 41.82 15.10 -34.02
N ALA A 116 42.20 13.82 -34.01
CA ALA A 116 43.58 13.40 -34.23
C ALA A 116 44.09 13.81 -35.62
N LEU A 117 43.30 13.57 -36.66
CA LEU A 117 43.68 13.92 -38.03
C LEU A 117 43.85 15.44 -38.21
N VAL A 118 42.97 16.25 -37.62
CA VAL A 118 43.11 17.71 -37.66
C VAL A 118 44.34 18.19 -36.87
N ASP A 119 44.62 17.58 -35.72
CA ASP A 119 45.79 17.91 -34.90
C ASP A 119 47.11 17.58 -35.63
N ASP A 120 47.18 16.43 -36.30
CA ASP A 120 48.34 16.02 -37.11
C ASP A 120 48.56 17.00 -38.29
N LEU A 121 47.49 17.40 -38.98
CA LEU A 121 47.55 18.42 -40.04
C LEU A 121 48.03 19.77 -39.52
N ALA A 122 47.53 20.21 -38.37
CA ALA A 122 47.91 21.49 -37.77
C ALA A 122 49.39 21.55 -37.36
N LYS A 123 49.97 20.40 -36.98
CA LYS A 123 51.40 20.28 -36.62
C LYS A 123 52.34 20.21 -37.82
N GLY A 124 51.82 20.09 -39.03
CA GLY A 124 52.63 19.95 -40.26
C GLY A 124 53.16 18.53 -40.51
N GLU A 125 52.75 17.55 -39.69
CA GLU A 125 53.09 16.12 -39.85
C GLU A 125 51.95 15.32 -40.50
N GLY A 126 50.85 15.99 -40.88
CA GLY A 126 49.64 15.33 -41.33
C GLY A 126 49.78 14.67 -42.70
N ASP A 127 49.56 13.35 -42.73
CA ASP A 127 49.43 12.58 -43.95
C ASP A 127 48.15 12.99 -44.70
N LEU A 128 48.31 13.81 -45.73
CA LEU A 128 47.21 14.28 -46.57
C LEU A 128 46.51 13.14 -47.34
N THR A 129 47.06 11.93 -47.39
CA THR A 129 46.40 10.76 -48.00
C THR A 129 45.38 10.10 -47.07
N ALA A 130 45.43 10.41 -45.77
CA ALA A 130 44.46 9.90 -44.81
C ALA A 130 43.03 10.40 -45.10
N ARG A 131 42.04 9.53 -44.85
CA ARG A 131 40.62 9.82 -45.06
C ARG A 131 39.81 9.39 -43.85
N LEU A 132 38.84 10.20 -43.46
CA LEU A 132 37.86 9.85 -42.45
C LEU A 132 36.77 8.94 -43.06
N PRO A 133 36.27 7.96 -42.30
CA PRO A 133 35.22 7.06 -42.78
C PRO A 133 33.89 7.82 -42.99
N GLU A 134 33.33 7.70 -44.19
CA GLU A 134 32.05 8.33 -44.61
C GLU A 134 30.86 7.35 -44.51
N ASP A 135 30.97 6.33 -43.66
CA ASP A 135 29.97 5.28 -43.47
C ASP A 135 28.72 5.75 -42.69
N SER A 136 28.79 6.90 -42.03
CA SER A 136 27.68 7.52 -41.30
C SER A 136 26.77 8.32 -42.22
N ARG A 137 25.46 8.19 -42.04
CA ARG A 137 24.44 9.06 -42.69
C ARG A 137 23.92 10.18 -41.78
N ASP A 138 24.59 10.39 -40.65
CA ASP A 138 24.29 11.42 -39.65
C ASP A 138 25.22 12.64 -39.80
N GLU A 139 25.12 13.59 -38.87
CA GLU A 139 25.92 14.81 -38.84
C GLU A 139 27.44 14.52 -38.77
N ILE A 140 27.83 13.39 -38.16
CA ILE A 140 29.25 12.98 -38.07
C ILE A 140 29.76 12.52 -39.45
N GLY A 141 28.92 11.85 -40.23
CA GLY A 141 29.24 11.48 -41.61
C GLY A 141 29.36 12.69 -42.53
N ALA A 142 28.43 13.64 -42.43
CA ALA A 142 28.50 14.89 -43.19
C ALA A 142 29.79 15.67 -42.88
N MET A 143 30.16 15.77 -41.60
CA MET A 143 31.40 16.41 -41.17
C MET A 143 32.65 15.67 -41.67
N SER A 144 32.64 14.33 -41.66
CA SER A 144 33.74 13.52 -42.20
C SER A 144 33.95 13.77 -43.69
N LYS A 145 32.85 13.88 -44.47
CA LYS A 145 32.90 14.19 -45.89
C LYS A 145 33.47 15.60 -46.16
N SER A 146 32.96 16.61 -45.47
CA SER A 146 33.47 17.98 -45.62
C SER A 146 34.96 18.10 -45.27
N MET A 147 35.43 17.36 -44.27
CA MET A 147 36.84 17.30 -43.92
C MET A 147 37.68 16.61 -45.01
N ASN A 148 37.20 15.49 -45.56
CA ASN A 148 37.88 14.82 -46.68
C ASN A 148 37.96 15.71 -47.93
N GLU A 149 36.92 16.50 -48.23
CA GLU A 149 36.92 17.48 -49.32
C GLU A 149 37.93 18.60 -49.08
N PHE A 150 38.02 19.11 -47.84
CA PHE A 150 39.03 20.10 -47.47
C PHE A 150 40.47 19.57 -47.66
N ILE A 151 40.76 18.35 -47.20
CA ILE A 151 42.06 17.71 -47.37
C ILE A 151 42.40 17.53 -48.86
N ARG A 152 41.42 17.15 -49.68
CA ARG A 152 41.61 17.03 -51.13
C ARG A 152 42.01 18.36 -51.75
N GLY A 153 41.32 19.45 -51.38
CA GLY A 153 41.69 20.79 -51.83
C GLY A 153 43.12 21.17 -51.43
N LEU A 154 43.55 20.84 -50.21
CA LEU A 154 44.94 21.05 -49.79
C LEU A 154 45.93 20.26 -50.65
N GLN A 155 45.67 18.98 -50.90
CA GLN A 155 46.52 18.16 -51.78
C GLN A 155 46.65 18.77 -53.17
N ASP A 156 45.53 19.15 -53.78
CA ASP A 156 45.52 19.73 -55.14
C ASP A 156 46.36 21.01 -55.19
N THR A 157 46.31 21.86 -54.15
CA THR A 157 47.16 23.05 -54.08
C THR A 157 48.66 22.75 -53.93
N PHE A 158 49.04 21.76 -53.12
CA PHE A 158 50.44 21.35 -53.00
C PHE A 158 50.98 20.74 -54.29
N PHE A 159 50.17 19.92 -55.00
CA PHE A 159 50.55 19.34 -56.29
C PHE A 159 50.58 20.36 -57.44
N ALA A 160 49.81 21.45 -57.35
CA ALA A 160 49.80 22.50 -58.36
C ALA A 160 50.98 23.49 -58.25
N ILE A 161 51.66 23.54 -57.10
CA ILE A 161 52.76 24.49 -56.81
C ILE A 161 54.15 23.81 -56.87
N GLY A 162 54.22 22.47 -56.84
CA GLY A 162 55.44 21.69 -57.06
C GLY A 162 55.64 21.26 -58.51
#